data_AF-X1JA48-F1
#
_entry.id   AF-X1JA48-F1
#
_cell.length_a   1.000
_cell.length_b   1.000
_cell.length_c   1.000
_cell.angle_alpha   90.00
_cell.angle_beta   90.00
_cell.angle_gamma   90.00
#
_symmetry.space_group_name_H-M   'P 1'
#
loop_
_entity.id
_entity.type
_entity.pdbx_description
1 polymer ?
#
loop_
_entity_poly.entity_id
_entity_poly.type
_entity_poly.pdbx_seq_one_letter_code
_entity_poly.pdbx_strand_id
1 'polypeptide(L)' 'WKAASWAIQFYEAYGFTLVSSYEKDRLLRKHWNIPERQVETSVVLRFKRG' A
#
# COMPACT_ATOMS: atom_id res chain seq x y z
N TRP A 1 -3.52 5.30 7.40
CA TRP A 1 -4.19 4.41 6.43
C TRP A 1 -4.41 2.98 6.91
N LYS A 2 -3.89 2.56 8.06
CA LYS A 2 -4.19 1.25 8.69
C LYS A 2 -5.67 1.00 9.06
N ALA A 3 -6.53 2.02 8.97
CA ALA A 3 -7.98 1.94 9.20
C ALA A 3 -8.82 2.05 7.91
N ALA A 4 -8.19 2.12 6.73
CA ALA A 4 -8.89 2.31 5.46
C ALA A 4 -9.34 0.98 4.83
N SER A 5 -9.98 0.11 5.62
CA SER A 5 -10.45 -1.21 5.15
C SER A 5 -11.35 -1.09 3.93
N TRP A 6 -12.19 -0.05 3.88
CA TRP A 6 -13.05 0.23 2.73
C TRP A 6 -12.24 0.56 1.46
N ALA A 7 -11.19 1.38 1.56
CA ALA A 7 -10.37 1.71 0.40
C ALA A 7 -9.60 0.50 -0.11
N ILE A 8 -9.11 -0.36 0.78
CA ILE A 8 -8.43 -1.61 0.40
C ILE A 8 -9.39 -2.51 -0.37
N GLN A 9 -10.57 -2.80 0.20
CA GLN A 9 -11.58 -3.65 -0.44
C GLN A 9 -12.07 -3.07 -1.77
N PHE A 10 -12.25 -1.75 -1.85
CA PHE A 10 -12.60 -1.07 -3.08
C PHE A 10 -11.57 -1.40 -4.17
N TYR A 11 -10.29 -1.11 -3.95
CA TYR A 11 -9.26 -1.35 -4.96
C TYR A 11 -9.02 -2.84 -5.25
N GLU A 12 -9.19 -3.73 -4.28
CA GLU A 12 -9.15 -5.18 -4.50
C GLU A 12 -10.21 -5.61 -5.52
N ALA A 13 -11.42 -5.05 -5.46
CA ALA A 13 -12.47 -5.32 -6.46
C ALA A 13 -12.11 -4.84 -7.88
N TYR A 14 -11.20 -3.87 -8.01
CA TYR A 14 -10.67 -3.39 -9.30
C TYR A 14 -9.37 -4.10 -9.73
N GLY A 15 -9.01 -5.23 -9.12
CA GLY A 15 -7.85 -6.03 -9.52
C GLY A 15 -6.52 -5.56 -8.91
N PHE A 16 -6.57 -4.76 -7.86
CA PHE A 16 -5.38 -4.47 -7.06
C PHE A 16 -5.19 -5.54 -5.98
N THR A 17 -3.95 -5.67 -5.52
CA THR A 17 -3.58 -6.60 -4.45
C THR A 17 -2.69 -5.89 -3.46
N LEU A 18 -2.86 -6.17 -2.17
CA LEU A 18 -1.98 -5.65 -1.13
C LEU A 18 -0.58 -6.25 -1.29
N VAL A 19 0.45 -5.40 -1.27
CA VAL A 19 1.85 -5.88 -1.32
C VAL A 19 2.33 -6.29 0.07
N SER A 20 3.39 -7.10 0.13
CA SER A 20 4.01 -7.47 1.41
C SER A 20 4.51 -6.23 2.17
N SER A 21 4.61 -6.31 3.50
CA SER A 21 5.11 -5.20 4.33
C SER A 21 6.52 -4.74 3.90
N TYR A 22 7.38 -5.70 3.57
CA TYR A 22 8.73 -5.43 3.07
C TYR A 22 8.72 -4.68 1.73
N GLU A 23 7.92 -5.13 0.76
CA GLU A 23 7.78 -4.43 -0.52
C GLU A 23 7.17 -3.05 -0.36
N LYS A 24 6.16 -2.89 0.50
CA LYS A 24 5.55 -1.61 0.85
C LYS A 24 6.62 -0.63 1.36
N ASP A 25 7.42 -1.03 2.34
CA ASP A 25 8.45 -0.16 2.93
C ASP A 25 9.50 0.25 1.89
N ARG A 26 9.94 -0.71 1.07
CA ARG A 26 10.86 -0.46 -0.03
C ARG A 26 10.30 0.52 -1.07
N LEU A 27 9.03 0.37 -1.46
CA LEU A 27 8.38 1.23 -2.45
C LEU A 27 8.16 2.64 -1.90
N LEU A 28 7.71 2.76 -0.66
CA LEU A 28 7.47 4.07 -0.03
C LEU A 28 8.77 4.86 0.09
N ARG A 29 9.86 4.24 0.58
CA ARG A 29 11.17 4.92 0.69
C ARG A 29 11.80 5.23 -0.66
N LYS A 30 11.48 4.47 -1.71
CA LYS A 30 11.99 4.71 -3.07
C LYS A 30 11.33 5.91 -3.73
N HIS A 31 10.02 6.07 -3.54
CA HIS A 31 9.22 7.04 -4.29
C HIS A 31 8.87 8.30 -3.49
N TRP A 32 8.92 8.24 -2.15
CA TRP A 32 8.61 9.36 -1.28
C TRP A 32 9.66 9.52 -0.17
N ASN A 33 9.94 10.77 0.17
CA ASN A 33 10.68 11.11 1.38
C ASN A 33 9.68 11.43 2.49
N ILE A 34 9.26 10.40 3.25
CA ILE A 34 8.26 10.50 4.31
C ILE A 34 8.80 9.96 5.65
N PRO A 35 8.34 10.49 6.80
CA PRO A 35 8.72 9.98 8.12
C PRO A 35 8.35 8.51 8.33
N GLU A 36 9.10 7.80 9.17
CA GLU A 36 8.85 6.36 9.43
C GLU A 36 7.43 6.07 9.95
N ARG A 37 6.86 6.96 10.77
CA ARG A 37 5.46 6.85 11.22
C ARG A 37 4.45 6.88 10.06
N GLN A 38 4.75 7.61 8.98
CA GLN A 38 3.92 7.59 7.78
C GLN A 38 4.10 6.28 7.01
N VAL A 39 5.32 5.74 6.96
CA VAL A 39 5.58 4.42 6.38
C VAL A 39 4.78 3.33 7.10
N GLU A 40 4.83 3.31 8.44
CA GLU A 40 4.11 2.34 9.29
C GLU A 40 2.58 2.40 9.12
N THR A 41 2.04 3.61 8.91
CA THR A 41 0.60 3.82 8.81
C THR A 41 0.07 3.79 7.39
N SER A 42 0.94 3.67 6.39
CA SER A 42 0.61 3.58 4.96
C SER A 42 0.34 2.15 4.52
N VAL A 43 -0.33 2.03 3.38
CA VAL A 43 -0.55 0.77 2.64
C VAL A 43 -0.21 1.01 1.18
N VAL A 44 0.27 -0.03 0.49
CA VAL A 44 0.57 0.02 -0.94
C VAL A 44 -0.18 -1.11 -1.62
N LEU A 45 -0.87 -0.77 -2.70
CA LEU A 45 -1.63 -1.69 -3.53
C LEU A 45 -0.96 -1.76 -4.90
N ARG A 46 -0.83 -2.96 -5.45
CA ARG A 46 -0.29 -3.19 -6.79
C ARG A 46 -1.40 -3.71 -7.69
N PHE A 47 -1.62 -3.03 -8.81
CA PHE A 47 -2.45 -3.57 -9.88
C PHE A 47 -1.73 -4.75 -10.52
N LYS A 48 -2.38 -5.91 -10.57
CA LYS A 48 -1.89 -7.06 -11.30
C LYS A 48 -2.88 -7.33 -12.42
N ARG A 49 -2.49 -7.08 -13.68
CA ARG A 49 -3.24 -7.63 -14.80
C ARG A 49 -3.14 -9.16 -14.71
N GLY A 50 -4.29 -9.81 -14.60
CA GLY A 50 -4.42 -11.23 -14.93
C GLY A 50 -4.17 -11.46 -16.42
#